data_AF-A0A1G0S5D6-F1
#
_entry.id   AF-A0A1G0S5D6-F1
#
_cell.length_a   1.000
_cell.length_b   1.000
_cell.length_c   1.000
_cell.angle_alpha   90.00
_cell.angle_beta   90.00
_cell.angle_gamma   90.00
#
_symmetry.space_group_name_H-M   'P 1'
#
loop_
_entity.id
_entity.type
_entity.pdbx_description
1 polymer ?
#
loop_
_entity_poly.entity_id
_entity_poly.type
_entity_poly.pdbx_seq_one_letter_code
_entity_poly.pdbx_strand_id
1 'polypeptide(L)'
;MYLTILFAVVVAIAVIWVIVSGAMIVNELMKRKHKIKFIIINAMLPVYVHRYRKITLEETGKVGSLYYHWVIAINTALVFAVAAIISKNL
;
A
#
# COMPACT_ATOMS: atom_id res chain seq x y z
N MET A 1 -4.21 18.69 20.65
CA MET A 1 -2.74 18.65 20.38
C MET A 1 -2.15 17.24 20.49
N TYR A 2 -2.24 16.54 21.64
CA TYR A 2 -1.70 15.18 21.77
C TYR A 2 -2.37 14.14 20.85
N LEU A 3 -3.69 14.21 20.66
CA LEU A 3 -4.44 13.29 19.80
C LEU A 3 -4.03 13.41 18.31
N THR A 4 -3.87 14.64 17.83
CA THR A 4 -3.40 14.93 16.46
C THR A 4 -2.00 14.36 16.21
N ILE A 5 -1.09 14.44 17.20
CA ILE A 5 0.26 13.89 17.09
C ILE A 5 0.21 12.36 17.01
N LEU A 6 -0.62 11.70 17.84
CA LEU A 6 -0.80 10.24 17.77
C LEU A 6 -1.30 9.79 16.39
N PHE A 7 -2.32 10.47 15.84
CA PHE A 7 -2.81 10.16 14.50
C PHE A 7 -1.75 10.41 13.41
N ALA A 8 -0.97 11.48 13.52
CA ALA A 8 0.13 11.76 12.60
C ALA A 8 1.20 10.66 12.60
N VAL A 9 1.55 10.12 13.78
CA VAL A 9 2.49 8.99 13.91
C VAL A 9 1.92 7.73 13.26
N VAL A 10 0.64 7.42 13.48
CA VAL A 10 -0.01 6.26 12.84
C VAL A 10 -0.03 6.40 11.32
N VAL A 11 -0.31 7.60 10.79
CA VAL A 11 -0.23 7.87 9.35
C VAL A 11 1.18 7.63 8.83
N ALA A 12 2.22 8.09 9.53
CA ALA A 12 3.61 7.87 9.11
C ALA A 12 3.95 6.37 9.03
N ILE A 13 3.54 5.59 10.03
CA ILE A 13 3.73 4.13 10.04
C ILE A 13 2.97 3.47 8.89
N ALA A 14 1.72 3.88 8.66
CA ALA A 14 0.90 3.35 7.57
C ALA A 14 1.52 3.66 6.20
N VAL A 15 2.08 4.85 5.99
CA VAL A 15 2.80 5.21 4.76
C VAL A 15 4.00 4.31 4.54
N ILE A 16 4.81 4.05 5.57
CA ILE A 16 5.93 3.10 5.48
C ILE A 16 5.42 1.72 5.09
N TRP A 17 4.31 1.26 5.67
CA TRP A 17 3.70 -0.03 5.34
C TRP A 17 3.24 -0.10 3.88
N VAL A 18 2.67 0.97 3.33
CA VAL A 18 2.33 1.06 1.89
C VAL A 18 3.57 0.90 1.02
N ILE A 19 4.67 1.57 1.37
CA ILE A 19 5.92 1.51 0.61
C ILE A 19 6.51 0.09 0.66
N VAL A 20 6.59 -0.51 1.85
CA VAL A 20 7.15 -1.85 2.03
C VAL A 20 6.32 -2.90 1.29
N SER A 21 4.99 -2.90 1.48
CA SER A 21 4.10 -3.84 0.77
C SER A 21 4.17 -3.65 -0.75
N GLY A 22 4.23 -2.41 -1.23
CA GLY A 22 4.44 -2.09 -2.64
C GLY A 22 5.76 -2.63 -3.20
N ALA A 23 6.86 -2.41 -2.48
CA ALA A 23 8.17 -2.92 -2.87
C ALA A 23 8.21 -4.46 -2.90
N MET A 24 7.56 -5.13 -1.95
CA MET A 24 7.43 -6.59 -1.94
C MET A 24 6.62 -7.11 -3.13
N ILE A 25 5.52 -6.44 -3.49
CA ILE A 25 4.72 -6.79 -4.69
C ILE A 25 5.58 -6.66 -5.95
N VAL A 26 6.31 -5.57 -6.09
CA VAL A 26 7.21 -5.32 -7.23
C VAL A 26 8.29 -6.39 -7.29
N ASN A 27 8.92 -6.73 -6.16
CA ASN A 27 9.94 -7.79 -6.10
C ASN A 27 9.37 -9.16 -6.50
N GLU A 28 8.15 -9.48 -6.05
CA GLU A 28 7.46 -10.72 -6.40
C GLU A 28 7.12 -10.79 -7.90
N LEU A 29 6.71 -9.67 -8.50
CA LEU A 29 6.49 -9.55 -9.95
C LEU A 29 7.81 -9.64 -10.74
N MET A 30 8.91 -9.11 -10.22
CA MET A 30 10.24 -9.24 -10.84
C MET A 30 10.73 -10.68 -10.86
N LYS A 31 10.56 -11.43 -9.77
CA LYS A 31 10.90 -12.86 -9.71
C LYS A 31 10.17 -13.67 -10.78
N ARG A 32 8.95 -13.25 -11.12
CA ARG A 32 8.10 -13.86 -12.17
C ARG A 32 8.43 -13.36 -13.58
N LYS A 33 9.57 -12.69 -13.78
CA LYS A 33 10.09 -12.16 -15.06
C LYS A 33 9.16 -11.16 -15.76
N HIS A 34 8.24 -10.52 -15.04
CA HIS A 34 7.47 -9.43 -15.62
C HIS A 34 8.36 -8.19 -15.83
N LYS A 35 8.27 -7.58 -17.02
CA LYS A 35 8.96 -6.33 -17.33
C LYS A 35 8.38 -5.19 -16.47
N ILE A 36 9.10 -4.81 -15.43
CA ILE A 36 8.78 -3.64 -14.60
C ILE A 36 9.56 -2.44 -15.14
N LYS A 37 8.86 -1.35 -15.40
CA LYS A 37 9.49 -0.07 -15.74
C LYS A 37 9.83 0.65 -14.43
N PHE A 38 11.10 0.59 -14.03
CA PHE A 38 11.59 1.18 -12.76
C PHE A 38 11.34 2.69 -12.64
N ILE A 39 11.40 3.40 -13.77
CA ILE A 39 11.26 4.87 -13.84
C ILE A 39 9.90 5.37 -13.31
N ILE A 40 8.87 4.52 -13.30
CA ILE A 40 7.49 4.91 -12.97
C ILE A 40 6.91 4.01 -11.87
N ILE A 41 7.74 3.43 -10.99
CA ILE A 41 7.26 2.50 -9.96
C ILE A 41 6.17 3.11 -9.08
N ASN A 42 6.36 4.34 -8.59
CA ASN A 42 5.39 4.97 -7.68
C ASN A 42 4.06 5.32 -8.35
N ALA A 43 4.07 5.80 -9.59
CA ALA A 43 2.83 6.15 -10.29
C ALA A 43 2.15 4.91 -10.92
N MET A 44 2.90 3.86 -11.28
CA MET A 44 2.33 2.59 -11.75
C MET A 44 2.09 1.58 -10.63
N LEU A 45 2.36 1.93 -9.37
CA LEU A 45 2.18 1.04 -8.22
C LEU A 45 0.77 0.44 -8.14
N PRO A 46 -0.32 1.20 -8.35
CA PRO A 46 -1.67 0.65 -8.43
C PRO A 46 -1.84 -0.38 -9.57
N VAL A 47 -1.19 -0.13 -10.72
CA VAL A 47 -1.21 -1.05 -11.88
C VAL A 47 -0.48 -2.34 -11.53
N TYR A 48 0.67 -2.27 -10.87
CA TYR A 48 1.43 -3.43 -10.43
C TYR A 48 0.69 -4.24 -9.36
N VAL A 49 0.03 -3.58 -8.41
CA VAL A 49 -0.83 -4.22 -7.42
C VAL A 49 -1.99 -4.96 -8.09
N HIS A 50 -2.64 -4.35 -9.08
CA HIS A 50 -3.72 -5.00 -9.83
C HIS A 50 -3.22 -6.22 -10.62
N ARG A 51 -2.05 -6.11 -11.26
CA ARG A 51 -1.41 -7.25 -11.94
C ARG A 51 -1.06 -8.36 -10.97
N TYR A 52 -0.50 -8.04 -9.81
CA TYR A 52 -0.19 -9.01 -8.77
C TYR A 52 -1.45 -9.76 -8.30
N ARG A 53 -2.55 -9.05 -8.07
CA ARG A 53 -3.85 -9.68 -7.76
C ARG A 53 -4.29 -10.65 -8.85
N LYS A 54 -4.22 -10.24 -10.12
CA LYS A 54 -4.63 -11.09 -11.24
C LYS A 54 -3.77 -12.35 -11.34
N ILE A 55 -2.45 -12.19 -11.29
CA ILE A 55 -1.50 -13.31 -11.39
C ILE A 55 -1.67 -14.28 -10.23
N THR A 56 -1.75 -13.79 -9.00
CA THR A 56 -1.91 -14.67 -7.82
C THR A 56 -3.23 -15.43 -7.85
N LEU A 57 -4.31 -14.78 -8.31
CA LEU A 57 -5.60 -15.42 -8.50
C LEU A 57 -5.56 -16.49 -9.59
N GLU A 58 -4.89 -16.24 -10.71
CA GLU A 58 -4.74 -17.20 -11.81
C GLU A 58 -3.87 -18.40 -11.43
N GLU A 59 -2.78 -18.20 -10.69
CA GLU A 59 -1.85 -19.28 -10.32
C GLU A 59 -2.31 -20.11 -9.11
N THR A 60 -2.89 -19.46 -8.09
CA THR A 60 -3.20 -20.12 -6.80
C THR A 60 -4.70 -20.26 -6.54
N GLY A 61 -5.54 -19.71 -7.42
CA GLY A 61 -6.98 -19.62 -7.22
C GLY A 61 -7.39 -18.62 -6.13
N LYS A 62 -6.44 -17.88 -5.54
CA LYS A 62 -6.66 -16.93 -4.44
C LYS A 62 -5.85 -15.66 -4.62
N VAL A 63 -6.36 -14.55 -4.10
CA VAL A 63 -5.62 -13.27 -4.11
C VAL A 63 -4.47 -13.34 -3.11
N GLY A 64 -3.26 -12.97 -3.55
CA GLY A 64 -2.07 -12.99 -2.70
C GLY A 64 -2.17 -12.03 -1.51
N SER A 65 -1.65 -12.45 -0.34
CA SER A 65 -1.75 -11.69 0.92
C SER A 65 -1.22 -10.25 0.82
N LEU A 66 -0.17 -10.02 0.02
CA LEU A 66 0.43 -8.69 -0.16
C LEU A 66 -0.56 -7.66 -0.71
N TYR A 67 -1.55 -8.09 -1.49
CA TYR A 67 -2.62 -7.20 -1.96
C TYR A 67 -3.41 -6.63 -0.78
N TYR A 68 -3.78 -7.47 0.19
CA TYR A 68 -4.51 -7.04 1.37
C TYR A 68 -3.66 -6.14 2.27
N HIS A 69 -2.38 -6.45 2.45
CA HIS A 69 -1.46 -5.57 3.19
C HIS A 69 -1.40 -4.17 2.59
N TRP A 70 -1.29 -4.05 1.25
CA TRP A 70 -1.24 -2.76 0.59
C TRP A 70 -2.56 -1.99 0.71
N VAL A 71 -3.70 -2.67 0.51
CA VAL A 71 -5.03 -2.05 0.62
C VAL A 71 -5.33 -1.61 2.05
N ILE A 72 -5.06 -2.45 3.06
CA ILE A 72 -5.27 -2.12 4.47
C ILE A 72 -4.38 -0.94 4.88
N ALA A 73 -3.11 -0.92 4.45
CA ALA A 73 -2.19 0.17 4.76
C ALA A 73 -2.67 1.50 4.17
N ILE A 74 -3.15 1.53 2.92
CA ILE A 74 -3.72 2.74 2.30
C ILE A 74 -4.97 3.23 3.03
N ASN A 75 -5.91 2.33 3.33
CA ASN A 75 -7.14 2.70 4.02
C ASN A 75 -6.85 3.19 5.44
N THR A 76 -5.92 2.55 6.15
CA THR A 76 -5.44 3.01 7.46
C THR A 76 -4.85 4.41 7.36
N ALA A 77 -3.96 4.65 6.41
CA ALA A 77 -3.37 5.98 6.21
C ALA A 77 -4.45 7.04 5.93
N LEU A 78 -5.44 6.72 5.10
CA LEU A 78 -6.54 7.63 4.75
C LEU A 78 -7.41 7.97 5.96
N VAL A 79 -7.89 6.95 6.68
CA VAL A 79 -8.79 7.13 7.84
C VAL A 79 -8.11 7.96 8.93
N PHE A 80 -6.86 7.64 9.27
CA PHE A 80 -6.13 8.37 10.30
C PHE A 80 -5.71 9.77 9.86
N ALA A 81 -5.44 9.99 8.56
CA ALA A 81 -5.17 11.32 8.04
C ALA A 81 -6.41 12.23 8.13
N VAL A 82 -7.59 11.72 7.75
CA VAL A 82 -8.86 12.45 7.89
C VAL A 82 -9.17 12.71 9.36
N ALA A 83 -8.99 11.72 10.24
CA ALA A 83 -9.17 11.89 11.69
C ALA A 83 -8.22 12.95 12.28
N ALA A 84 -6.96 12.99 11.83
CA ALA A 84 -6.00 14.02 12.25
C ALA A 84 -6.44 15.43 11.83
N ILE A 85 -6.96 15.59 10.60
CA ILE A 85 -7.45 16.88 10.09
C ILE A 85 -8.68 17.33 10.89
N ILE A 86 -9.66 16.44 11.09
CA ILE A 86 -10.88 16.75 11.85
C ILE A 86 -10.52 17.10 13.30
N SER A 87 -9.67 16.29 13.95
CA SER A 87 -9.24 16.52 15.35
C SER A 87 -8.40 17.79 15.53
N LYS A 88 -7.80 18.33 14.48
CA LYS A 88 -7.08 19.61 14.54
C LYS A 88 -8.04 20.81 14.53
N ASN A 89 -9.21 20.65 13.91
CA ASN A 89 -10.22 21.69 13.73
C ASN A 89 -11.32 21.67 14.82
N LEU A 90 -11.25 20.73 15.75
CA LEU A 90 -12.13 20.58 16.91
C LEU A 90 -11.42 21.09 18.18
#